data_AF-A0A1H1QX78-F1
#
_entry.id   AF-A0A1H1QX78-F1
#
_cell.length_a   1.000
_cell.length_b   1.000
_cell.length_c   1.000
_cell.angle_alpha   90.00
_cell.angle_beta   90.00
_cell.angle_gamma   90.00
#
_symmetry.space_group_name_H-M   'P 1'
#
loop_
_entity.id
_entity.type
_entity.pdbx_description
1 polymer ?
#
loop_
_entity_poly.entity_id
_entity_poly.type
_entity_poly.pdbx_seq_one_letter_code
_entity_poly.pdbx_strand_id
1 'polypeptide(L)'
;MTPTEEQVVALGAVFEAALQVDKLARSGQYVEGSVHCLVRSIFERNPDDVKQIYGGSFLPLRQGLMALEAMLERDTAALQREALRYVMNLLALERQLAKRDDMLTVLGQRLDQVEKQTEHFGLLHDNVMAGLGSTYQDTLSTLRLRIQVHGDMRHLQQPDNANRIRALLLAGIRSARLWRQLGGHRWQMLVSRRKLLDAVRNIGYG
;
A
#
# COMPACT_ATOMS: atom_id res chain seq x y z
N MET A 1 11.30 -5.99 -16.83
CA MET A 1 10.68 -4.67 -16.62
C MET A 1 11.77 -3.63 -16.65
N THR A 2 11.51 -2.41 -17.11
CA THR A 2 12.44 -1.29 -16.97
C THR A 2 12.45 -0.77 -15.53
N PRO A 3 13.51 -0.09 -15.06
CA PRO A 3 13.52 0.49 -13.71
C PRO A 3 12.34 1.45 -13.45
N THR A 4 11.84 2.12 -14.49
CA THR A 4 10.68 3.01 -14.35
C THR A 4 9.37 2.24 -14.26
N GLU A 5 9.23 1.13 -14.99
CA GLU A 5 8.10 0.19 -14.85
C GLU A 5 8.00 -0.36 -13.42
N GLU A 6 9.13 -0.77 -12.84
CA GLU A 6 9.19 -1.23 -11.46
C GLU A 6 8.75 -0.15 -10.46
N GLN A 7 9.22 1.08 -10.66
CA GLN A 7 8.80 2.22 -9.84
C GLN A 7 7.30 2.49 -9.92
N VAL A 8 6.71 2.44 -11.13
CA VAL A 8 5.28 2.73 -11.28
C VAL A 8 4.40 1.60 -10.76
N VAL A 9 4.85 0.35 -10.80
CA VAL A 9 4.16 -0.77 -10.13
C VAL A 9 4.13 -0.56 -8.62
N ALA A 10 5.29 -0.28 -8.01
CA ALA A 10 5.36 -0.02 -6.58
C ALA A 10 4.49 1.17 -6.18
N LEU A 11 4.51 2.26 -6.97
CA LEU A 11 3.67 3.42 -6.72
C LEU A 11 2.17 3.11 -6.95
N GLY A 12 1.82 2.34 -7.97
CA GLY A 12 0.46 1.87 -8.22
C GLY A 12 -0.10 1.05 -7.06
N ALA A 13 0.73 0.23 -6.40
CA ALA A 13 0.33 -0.49 -5.19
C ALA A 13 0.07 0.44 -3.99
N VAL A 14 0.76 1.58 -3.88
CA VAL A 14 0.43 2.62 -2.88
C VAL A 14 -0.97 3.19 -3.14
N PHE A 15 -1.30 3.45 -4.40
CA PHE A 15 -2.62 3.91 -4.80
C PHE A 15 -3.70 2.85 -4.56
N GLU A 16 -3.44 1.59 -4.91
CA GLU A 16 -4.36 0.48 -4.66
C GLU A 16 -4.66 0.35 -3.16
N ALA A 17 -3.62 0.39 -2.30
CA ALA A 17 -3.81 0.36 -0.86
C ALA A 17 -4.69 1.53 -0.36
N ALA A 18 -4.45 2.75 -0.85
CA ALA A 18 -5.24 3.91 -0.49
C ALA A 18 -6.72 3.81 -0.94
N LEU A 19 -6.97 3.27 -2.14
CA LEU A 19 -8.31 3.02 -2.65
C LEU A 19 -9.05 1.95 -1.82
N GLN A 20 -8.38 0.86 -1.45
CA GLN A 20 -8.97 -0.17 -0.61
C GLN A 20 -9.25 0.34 0.81
N VAL A 21 -8.40 1.21 1.37
CA VAL A 21 -8.66 1.88 2.64
C VAL A 21 -9.90 2.77 2.56
N ASP A 22 -10.04 3.60 1.53
CA ASP A 22 -11.21 4.46 1.35
C ASP A 22 -12.50 3.62 1.16
N LYS A 23 -12.44 2.58 0.34
CA LYS A 23 -13.58 1.67 0.11
C LYS A 23 -14.02 0.99 1.41
N LEU A 24 -13.07 0.43 2.15
CA LEU A 24 -13.36 -0.25 3.42
C LEU A 24 -13.92 0.71 4.47
N ALA A 25 -13.39 1.94 4.55
CA ALA A 25 -13.88 2.95 5.46
C ALA A 25 -15.32 3.41 5.13
N ARG A 26 -15.70 3.44 3.85
CA ARG A 26 -17.03 3.92 3.41
C ARG A 26 -18.11 2.86 3.38
N SER A 27 -17.79 1.63 2.99
CA SER A 27 -18.80 0.58 2.75
C SER A 27 -18.56 -0.71 3.54
N GLY A 28 -17.47 -0.81 4.30
CA GLY A 28 -17.09 -2.05 4.98
C GLY A 28 -16.63 -3.15 4.01
N GLN A 29 -16.49 -2.85 2.71
CA GLN A 29 -16.11 -3.80 1.68
C GLN A 29 -14.73 -3.48 1.11
N TYR A 30 -14.06 -4.51 0.60
CA TYR A 30 -12.80 -4.40 -0.13
C TYR A 30 -12.81 -5.34 -1.33
N VAL A 31 -11.85 -5.19 -2.23
CA VAL A 31 -11.64 -6.14 -3.34
C VAL A 31 -10.65 -7.21 -2.89
N GLU A 32 -11.12 -8.43 -2.71
CA GLU A 32 -10.34 -9.51 -2.11
C GLU A 32 -9.01 -9.77 -2.81
N GLY A 33 -9.01 -9.89 -4.15
CA GLY A 33 -7.78 -10.10 -4.92
C GLY A 33 -6.75 -8.97 -4.72
N SER A 34 -7.20 -7.72 -4.69
CA SER A 34 -6.34 -6.56 -4.45
C SER A 34 -5.76 -6.57 -3.03
N VAL A 35 -6.61 -6.83 -2.02
CA VAL A 35 -6.17 -6.88 -0.61
C VAL A 35 -5.24 -8.07 -0.39
N HIS A 36 -5.52 -9.24 -0.95
CA HIS A 36 -4.65 -10.40 -0.89
C HIS A 36 -3.27 -10.10 -1.48
N CYS A 37 -3.23 -9.48 -2.67
CA CYS A 37 -1.99 -9.04 -3.32
C CYS A 37 -1.19 -8.06 -2.44
N LEU A 38 -1.85 -7.05 -1.88
CA LEU A 38 -1.22 -6.06 -1.01
C LEU A 38 -0.71 -6.67 0.30
N VAL A 39 -1.50 -7.51 0.96
CA VAL A 39 -1.11 -8.16 2.23
C VAL A 39 0.04 -9.13 2.00
N ARG A 40 0.02 -9.92 0.93
CA ARG A 40 1.14 -10.77 0.53
C ARG A 40 2.45 -9.98 0.41
N SER A 41 2.40 -8.79 -0.19
CA SER A 41 3.59 -7.95 -0.40
C SER A 41 4.32 -7.55 0.89
N ILE A 42 3.64 -7.61 2.05
CA ILE A 42 4.25 -7.37 3.36
C ILE A 42 5.26 -8.47 3.71
N PHE A 43 4.92 -9.72 3.38
CA PHE A 43 5.69 -10.91 3.74
C PHE A 43 6.73 -11.29 2.68
N GLU A 44 6.55 -10.87 1.43
CA GLU A 44 7.56 -11.06 0.37
C GLU A 44 8.77 -10.13 0.59
N ARG A 45 9.79 -10.66 1.29
CA ARG A 45 10.96 -9.90 1.76
C ARG A 45 12.23 -10.12 0.93
N ASN A 46 12.36 -11.26 0.26
CA ASN A 46 13.48 -11.58 -0.62
C ASN A 46 12.99 -11.94 -2.04
N PRO A 47 12.35 -10.99 -2.75
CA PRO A 47 11.84 -11.24 -4.10
C PRO A 47 12.98 -11.27 -5.13
N ASP A 48 12.87 -12.13 -6.14
CA ASP A 48 13.76 -12.10 -7.31
C ASP A 48 13.45 -10.91 -8.22
N ASP A 49 12.18 -10.52 -8.31
CA ASP A 49 11.71 -9.37 -9.07
C ASP A 49 10.48 -8.68 -8.44
N VAL A 50 10.12 -7.49 -8.93
CA VAL A 50 8.95 -6.74 -8.44
C VAL A 50 7.63 -7.49 -8.68
N LYS A 51 7.56 -8.37 -9.67
CA LYS A 51 6.36 -9.13 -10.00
C LYS A 51 6.05 -10.18 -8.92
N GLN A 52 7.08 -10.81 -8.34
CA GLN A 52 6.96 -11.75 -7.24
C GLN A 52 6.35 -11.11 -5.98
N ILE A 53 6.72 -9.86 -5.67
CA ILE A 53 6.18 -9.08 -4.55
C ILE A 53 4.65 -9.03 -4.57
N TYR A 54 4.07 -8.93 -5.77
CA TYR A 54 2.63 -8.80 -5.99
C TYR A 54 1.98 -10.10 -6.47
N GLY A 55 2.65 -11.24 -6.27
CA GLY A 55 2.10 -12.57 -6.51
C GLY A 55 2.03 -12.99 -7.97
N GLY A 56 2.93 -12.49 -8.82
CA GLY A 56 3.06 -12.94 -10.20
C GLY A 56 2.12 -12.25 -11.18
N SER A 57 1.28 -11.29 -10.75
CA SER A 57 0.39 -10.55 -11.62
C SER A 57 0.12 -9.15 -11.07
N PHE A 58 0.05 -8.15 -11.96
CA PHE A 58 -0.31 -6.78 -11.61
C PHE A 58 -1.81 -6.49 -11.80
N LEU A 59 -2.59 -7.46 -12.27
CA LEU A 59 -4.04 -7.33 -12.42
C LEU A 59 -4.75 -6.91 -11.10
N PRO A 60 -4.37 -7.43 -9.92
CA PRO A 60 -4.96 -6.99 -8.66
C PRO A 60 -4.67 -5.52 -8.29
N LEU A 61 -3.66 -4.90 -8.91
CA LEU A 61 -3.26 -3.50 -8.68
C LEU A 61 -3.85 -2.54 -9.72
N ARG A 62 -4.69 -3.04 -10.63
CA ARG A 62 -5.19 -2.28 -11.79
C ARG A 62 -5.85 -0.96 -11.41
N GLN A 63 -6.66 -0.92 -10.33
CA GLN A 63 -7.35 0.32 -9.95
C GLN A 63 -6.37 1.37 -9.45
N GLY A 64 -5.39 0.96 -8.64
CA GLY A 64 -4.32 1.83 -8.17
C GLY A 64 -3.45 2.34 -9.30
N LEU A 65 -3.15 1.50 -10.27
CA LEU A 65 -2.39 1.84 -11.46
C LEU A 65 -3.15 2.81 -12.39
N MET A 66 -4.46 2.62 -12.58
CA MET A 66 -5.32 3.57 -13.29
C MET A 66 -5.44 4.91 -12.53
N ALA A 67 -5.53 4.89 -11.20
CA ALA A 67 -5.55 6.11 -10.40
C ALA A 67 -4.21 6.86 -10.45
N LEU A 68 -3.08 6.14 -10.49
CA LEU A 68 -1.77 6.72 -10.75
C LEU A 68 -1.72 7.35 -12.15
N GLU A 69 -2.24 6.66 -13.17
CA GLU A 69 -2.34 7.18 -14.53
C GLU A 69 -3.13 8.49 -14.56
N ALA A 70 -4.34 8.53 -14.01
CA ALA A 70 -5.17 9.72 -13.94
C ALA A 70 -4.50 10.88 -13.18
N MET A 71 -3.81 10.60 -12.08
CA MET A 71 -3.03 11.61 -11.35
C MET A 71 -1.91 12.17 -12.22
N LEU A 72 -1.17 11.30 -12.89
CA LEU A 72 -0.15 11.72 -13.84
C LEU A 72 -0.79 12.54 -14.94
N GLU A 73 -1.92 12.14 -15.50
CA GLU A 73 -2.65 12.88 -16.53
C GLU A 73 -3.17 14.25 -16.06
N ARG A 74 -3.22 14.48 -14.75
CA ARG A 74 -3.87 15.64 -14.10
C ARG A 74 -5.38 15.65 -14.33
N ASP A 75 -5.98 14.49 -14.54
CA ASP A 75 -7.42 14.32 -14.54
C ASP A 75 -7.92 14.26 -13.09
N THR A 76 -8.23 15.43 -12.54
CA THR A 76 -8.72 15.55 -11.17
C THR A 76 -10.15 15.03 -11.00
N ALA A 77 -10.92 14.84 -12.07
CA ALA A 77 -12.29 14.34 -12.00
C ALA A 77 -12.32 12.82 -11.78
N ALA A 78 -11.35 12.11 -12.34
CA ALA A 78 -11.19 10.67 -12.17
C ALA A 78 -10.62 10.26 -10.79
N LEU A 79 -10.17 11.21 -9.96
CA LEU A 79 -9.46 10.92 -8.72
C LEU A 79 -10.33 11.07 -7.48
N GLN A 80 -10.38 10.02 -6.67
CA GLN A 80 -10.96 10.07 -5.34
C GLN A 80 -10.06 10.90 -4.41
N ARG A 81 -10.54 12.07 -3.99
CA ARG A 81 -9.79 13.03 -3.15
C ARG A 81 -9.22 12.40 -1.88
N GLU A 82 -9.98 11.52 -1.25
CA GLU A 82 -9.57 10.85 -0.02
C GLU A 82 -8.45 9.83 -0.25
N ALA A 83 -8.56 9.01 -1.29
CA ALA A 83 -7.49 8.09 -1.66
C ALA A 83 -6.18 8.84 -1.96
N LEU A 84 -6.22 9.97 -2.68
CA LEU A 84 -5.03 10.80 -2.91
C LEU A 84 -4.42 11.33 -1.60
N ARG A 85 -5.26 11.75 -0.65
CA ARG A 85 -4.80 12.19 0.67
C ARG A 85 -4.09 11.04 1.41
N TYR A 86 -4.63 9.83 1.34
CA TYR A 86 -3.97 8.65 1.91
C TYR A 86 -2.64 8.34 1.21
N VAL A 87 -2.57 8.38 -0.13
CA VAL A 87 -1.30 8.21 -0.87
C VAL A 87 -0.23 9.18 -0.37
N MET A 88 -0.55 10.48 -0.30
CA MET A 88 0.41 11.49 0.14
C MET A 88 0.88 11.25 1.58
N ASN A 89 -0.04 10.83 2.46
CA ASN A 89 0.30 10.49 3.84
C ASN A 89 1.17 9.23 3.93
N LEU A 90 0.88 8.19 3.15
CA LEU A 90 1.69 6.95 3.09
C LEU A 90 3.13 7.26 2.65
N LEU A 91 3.30 8.04 1.58
CA LEU A 91 4.63 8.47 1.10
C LEU A 91 5.39 9.33 2.11
N ALA A 92 4.66 10.16 2.88
CA ALA A 92 5.27 11.01 3.90
C ALA A 92 5.64 10.23 5.17
N LEU A 93 4.83 9.23 5.54
CA LEU A 93 5.05 8.39 6.71
C LEU A 93 6.20 7.41 6.47
N GLU A 94 6.28 6.80 5.28
CA GLU A 94 7.43 5.99 4.86
C GLU A 94 8.75 6.75 5.03
N ARG A 95 8.80 8.04 4.64
CA ARG A 95 10.01 8.85 4.81
C ARG A 95 10.39 9.11 6.27
N GLN A 96 9.41 9.13 7.19
CA GLN A 96 9.68 9.20 8.62
C GLN A 96 10.18 7.86 9.15
N LEU A 97 9.55 6.77 8.71
CA LEU A 97 9.93 5.41 9.05
C LEU A 97 11.36 5.09 8.59
N ALA A 98 11.75 5.51 7.39
CA ALA A 98 13.09 5.30 6.84
C ALA A 98 14.23 5.95 7.65
N LYS A 99 13.91 6.79 8.65
CA LYS A 99 14.86 7.42 9.56
C LYS A 99 14.88 6.78 10.95
N ARG A 100 14.15 5.68 11.15
CA ARG A 100 13.91 5.05 12.45
C ARG A 100 14.29 3.57 12.38
N ASP A 101 15.59 3.30 12.34
CA ASP A 101 16.13 1.93 12.27
C ASP A 101 15.63 1.07 13.42
N ASP A 102 15.48 1.65 14.61
CA ASP A 102 14.87 1.02 15.78
C ASP A 102 13.45 0.52 15.50
N MET A 103 12.62 1.34 14.86
CA MET A 103 11.26 0.98 14.48
C MET A 103 11.23 -0.08 13.38
N LEU A 104 12.20 -0.05 12.46
CA LEU A 104 12.33 -1.07 11.41
C LEU A 104 12.67 -2.45 11.97
N THR A 105 13.56 -2.52 12.96
CA THR A 105 13.85 -3.76 13.68
C THR A 105 12.59 -4.31 14.34
N VAL A 106 11.84 -3.46 15.05
CA VAL A 106 10.58 -3.87 15.71
C VAL A 106 9.53 -4.34 14.69
N LEU A 107 9.38 -3.63 13.56
CA LEU A 107 8.50 -4.06 12.47
C LEU A 107 8.89 -5.44 11.94
N GLY A 108 10.18 -5.67 11.66
CA GLY A 108 10.68 -6.96 11.18
C GLY A 108 10.32 -8.11 12.12
N GLN A 109 10.64 -7.95 13.41
CA GLN A 109 10.35 -8.97 14.45
C GLN A 109 8.86 -9.27 14.58
N ARG A 110 8.00 -8.24 14.50
CA ARG A 110 6.54 -8.43 14.57
C ARG A 110 6.00 -9.11 13.32
N LEU A 111 6.50 -8.74 12.13
CA LEU A 111 6.12 -9.38 10.88
C LEU A 111 6.51 -10.86 10.86
N ASP A 112 7.67 -11.24 11.43
CA ASP A 112 8.06 -12.66 11.59
C ASP A 112 7.05 -13.45 12.43
N GLN A 113 6.48 -12.83 13.46
CA GLN A 113 5.48 -13.47 14.31
C GLN A 113 4.13 -13.62 13.59
N VAL A 114 3.72 -12.60 12.84
CA VAL A 114 2.47 -12.62 12.07
C VAL A 114 2.56 -13.59 10.90
N GLU A 115 3.72 -13.69 10.23
CA GLU A 115 3.93 -14.60 9.09
C GLU A 115 3.62 -16.05 9.46
N LYS A 116 4.02 -16.52 10.65
CA LYS A 116 3.69 -17.86 11.16
C LYS A 116 2.18 -18.12 11.25
N GLN A 117 1.39 -17.09 11.51
CA GLN A 117 -0.08 -17.22 11.56
C GLN A 117 -0.67 -17.43 10.16
N THR A 118 -0.02 -16.92 9.12
CA THR A 118 -0.49 -17.05 7.73
C THR A 118 -0.45 -18.51 7.26
N GLU A 119 0.50 -19.31 7.75
CA GLU A 119 0.63 -20.74 7.46
C GLU A 119 -0.58 -21.55 7.95
N HIS A 120 -1.25 -21.09 9.01
CA HIS A 120 -2.35 -21.80 9.66
C HIS A 120 -3.73 -21.30 9.21
N PHE A 121 -3.87 -19.99 8.98
CA PHE A 121 -5.17 -19.35 8.77
C PHE A 121 -5.38 -18.76 7.36
N GLY A 122 -4.30 -18.54 6.60
CA GLY A 122 -4.33 -17.77 5.36
C GLY A 122 -4.18 -16.26 5.57
N LEU A 123 -3.79 -15.54 4.51
CA LEU A 123 -3.36 -14.14 4.58
C LEU A 123 -4.44 -13.15 5.04
N LEU A 124 -5.71 -13.40 4.68
CA LEU A 124 -6.81 -12.46 4.94
C LEU A 124 -7.64 -12.81 6.17
N HIS A 125 -7.25 -13.84 6.92
CA HIS A 125 -7.94 -14.23 8.13
C HIS A 125 -7.82 -13.17 9.22
N ASP A 126 -8.85 -13.03 10.06
CA ASP A 126 -8.95 -11.95 11.06
C ASP A 126 -7.77 -11.93 12.04
N ASN A 127 -7.24 -13.09 12.43
CA ASN A 127 -6.03 -13.17 13.25
C ASN A 127 -4.80 -12.51 12.59
N VAL A 128 -4.56 -12.79 11.30
CA VAL A 128 -3.44 -12.20 10.56
C VAL A 128 -3.66 -10.69 10.41
N MET A 129 -4.88 -10.28 10.05
CA MET A 129 -5.22 -8.85 9.90
C MET A 129 -5.11 -8.11 11.24
N ALA A 130 -5.48 -8.74 12.36
CA ALA A 130 -5.30 -8.20 13.70
C ALA A 130 -3.82 -8.10 14.10
N GLY A 131 -2.99 -9.09 13.75
CA GLY A 131 -1.55 -9.06 13.94
C GLY A 131 -0.87 -7.93 13.17
N LEU A 132 -1.22 -7.75 11.90
CA LEU A 132 -0.77 -6.63 11.06
C LEU A 132 -1.29 -5.29 11.59
N GLY A 133 -2.55 -5.25 12.01
CA GLY A 133 -3.19 -4.07 12.58
C GLY A 133 -2.51 -3.58 13.85
N SER A 134 -2.21 -4.50 14.78
CA SER A 134 -1.43 -4.21 16.00
C SER A 134 0.00 -3.81 15.67
N THR A 135 0.63 -4.45 14.68
CA THR A 135 1.98 -4.09 14.22
C THR A 135 2.02 -2.63 13.75
N TYR A 136 1.07 -2.20 12.93
CA TYR A 136 0.94 -0.79 12.51
C TYR A 136 0.64 0.14 13.70
N GLN A 137 -0.22 -0.28 14.63
CA GLN A 137 -0.61 0.53 15.77
C GLN A 137 0.57 0.79 16.73
N ASP A 138 1.34 -0.24 17.04
CA ASP A 138 2.44 -0.16 18.02
C ASP A 138 3.70 0.50 17.44
N THR A 139 3.78 0.66 16.12
CA THR A 139 4.92 1.27 15.43
C THR A 139 4.53 2.57 14.74
N LEU A 140 3.88 2.48 13.59
CA LEU A 140 3.64 3.59 12.67
C LEU A 140 2.68 4.64 13.25
N SER A 141 1.73 4.24 14.11
CA SER A 141 0.82 5.19 14.77
C SER A 141 1.48 6.02 15.88
N THR A 142 2.68 5.63 16.31
CA THR A 142 3.49 6.39 17.28
C THR A 142 4.25 7.57 16.64
N LEU A 143 4.35 7.60 15.30
CA LEU A 143 4.96 8.70 14.58
C LEU A 143 4.10 9.97 14.67
N ARG A 144 4.75 11.12 14.47
CA ARG A 144 4.09 12.44 14.54
C ARG A 144 3.00 12.60 13.49
N LEU A 145 3.25 12.10 12.27
CA LEU A 145 2.23 12.07 11.23
C LEU A 145 1.32 10.87 11.46
N ARG A 146 0.02 11.12 11.54
CA ARG A 146 -1.02 10.09 11.66
C ARG A 146 -1.96 10.17 10.47
N ILE A 147 -2.28 9.03 9.89
CA ILE A 147 -3.27 8.92 8.81
C ILE A 147 -4.65 8.93 9.46
N GLN A 148 -5.41 10.00 9.24
CA GLN A 148 -6.80 10.10 9.69
C GLN A 148 -7.72 9.51 8.62
N VAL A 149 -8.23 8.31 8.87
CA VAL A 149 -9.15 7.64 7.95
C VAL A 149 -10.57 8.15 8.17
N HIS A 150 -11.19 8.62 7.10
CA HIS A 150 -12.55 9.16 7.08
C HIS A 150 -13.47 8.20 6.31
N GLY A 151 -14.69 8.03 6.80
CA GLY A 151 -15.65 7.06 6.28
C GLY A 151 -16.91 6.99 7.15
N ASP A 152 -17.69 5.93 6.98
CA ASP A 152 -18.87 5.68 7.79
C ASP A 152 -18.47 5.12 9.16
N MET A 153 -18.95 5.75 10.24
CA MET A 153 -18.65 5.35 11.61
C MET A 153 -19.06 3.91 11.91
N ARG A 154 -20.12 3.40 11.29
CA ARG A 154 -20.59 2.02 11.47
C ARG A 154 -19.54 1.00 11.03
N HIS A 155 -18.76 1.34 10.00
CA HIS A 155 -17.66 0.49 9.53
C HIS A 155 -16.38 0.75 10.29
N LEU A 156 -16.07 2.01 10.61
CA LEU A 156 -14.83 2.40 11.29
C LEU A 156 -14.77 1.96 12.76
N GLN A 157 -15.92 1.80 13.42
CA GLN A 157 -15.99 1.32 14.80
C GLN A 157 -15.90 -0.22 14.91
N GLN A 158 -16.04 -0.95 13.81
CA GLN A 158 -15.87 -2.40 13.82
C GLN A 158 -14.39 -2.76 13.99
N PRO A 159 -14.00 -3.51 15.04
CA PRO A 159 -12.60 -3.84 15.31
C PRO A 159 -11.89 -4.49 14.13
N ASP A 160 -12.56 -5.42 13.44
CA ASP A 160 -11.98 -6.14 12.30
C ASP A 160 -11.70 -5.21 11.12
N ASN A 161 -12.60 -4.27 10.84
CA ASN A 161 -12.37 -3.27 9.80
C ASN A 161 -11.24 -2.32 10.18
N ALA A 162 -11.15 -1.90 11.45
CA ALA A 162 -10.03 -1.08 11.91
C ALA A 162 -8.69 -1.81 11.76
N ASN A 163 -8.65 -3.11 12.07
CA ASN A 163 -7.47 -3.95 11.84
C ASN A 163 -7.12 -4.07 10.36
N ARG A 164 -8.12 -4.33 9.50
CA ARG A 164 -7.94 -4.42 8.04
C ARG A 164 -7.45 -3.10 7.44
N ILE A 165 -7.99 -1.96 7.87
CA ILE A 165 -7.53 -0.62 7.46
C ILE A 165 -6.06 -0.45 7.82
N ARG A 166 -5.66 -0.74 9.06
CA ARG A 166 -4.26 -0.61 9.50
C ARG A 166 -3.32 -1.56 8.74
N ALA A 167 -3.75 -2.79 8.47
CA ALA A 167 -3.00 -3.74 7.65
C ALA A 167 -2.81 -3.22 6.22
N LEU A 168 -3.84 -2.64 5.60
CA LEU A 168 -3.74 -2.02 4.28
C LEU A 168 -2.81 -0.79 4.27
N LEU A 169 -2.86 0.05 5.32
CA LEU A 169 -1.92 1.17 5.46
C LEU A 169 -0.47 0.67 5.58
N LEU A 170 -0.24 -0.43 6.31
CA LEU A 170 1.07 -1.08 6.41
C LEU A 170 1.54 -1.61 5.04
N ALA A 171 0.66 -2.26 4.27
CA ALA A 171 0.96 -2.69 2.89
C ALA A 171 1.28 -1.51 1.97
N GLY A 172 0.54 -0.41 2.10
CA GLY A 172 0.82 0.84 1.38
C GLY A 172 2.19 1.43 1.72
N ILE A 173 2.59 1.39 2.99
CA ILE A 173 3.91 1.85 3.44
C ILE A 173 5.02 0.92 2.94
N ARG A 174 4.80 -0.40 2.96
CA ARG A 174 5.72 -1.39 2.36
C ARG A 174 5.94 -1.13 0.87
N SER A 175 4.88 -0.81 0.13
CA SER A 175 4.94 -0.45 -1.29
C SER A 175 5.61 0.92 -1.52
N ALA A 176 5.35 1.89 -0.64
CA ALA A 176 6.05 3.18 -0.67
C ALA A 176 7.56 3.01 -0.43
N ARG A 177 7.94 2.10 0.47
CA ARG A 177 9.35 1.79 0.75
C ARG A 177 10.01 1.11 -0.45
N LEU A 178 9.32 0.14 -1.08
CA LEU A 178 9.77 -0.46 -2.33
C LEU A 178 10.03 0.59 -3.39
N TRP A 179 9.06 1.51 -3.58
CA TRP A 179 9.20 2.60 -4.53
C TRP A 179 10.45 3.45 -4.27
N ARG A 180 10.78 3.75 -3.00
CA ARG A 180 12.04 4.42 -2.63
C ARG A 180 13.27 3.60 -2.94
N GLN A 181 13.26 2.30 -2.62
CA GLN A 181 14.37 1.38 -2.88
C GLN A 181 14.68 1.29 -4.38
N LEU A 182 13.66 1.41 -5.23
CA LEU A 182 13.78 1.47 -6.69
C LEU A 182 14.19 2.85 -7.22
N GLY A 183 14.58 3.80 -6.35
CA GLY A 183 15.00 5.15 -6.72
C GLY A 183 13.87 6.18 -6.83
N GLY A 184 12.66 5.84 -6.37
CA GLY A 184 11.48 6.69 -6.42
C GLY A 184 11.58 7.95 -5.56
N HIS A 185 11.21 9.09 -6.12
CA HIS A 185 11.11 10.34 -5.37
C HIS A 185 9.94 11.22 -5.78
N ARG A 186 9.34 11.95 -4.82
CA ARG A 186 8.11 12.73 -5.08
C ARG A 186 8.21 13.72 -6.23
N TRP A 187 9.41 14.29 -6.44
CA TRP A 187 9.65 15.25 -7.52
C TRP A 187 9.57 14.60 -8.91
N GLN A 188 9.76 13.29 -9.03
CA GLN A 188 9.67 12.59 -10.32
C GLN A 188 8.24 12.63 -10.88
N MET A 189 7.22 12.66 -10.01
CA MET A 189 5.82 12.80 -10.44
C MET A 189 5.54 14.16 -11.09
N LEU A 190 6.35 15.18 -10.79
CA LEU A 190 6.25 16.51 -11.39
C LEU A 190 7.18 16.68 -12.60
N VAL A 191 8.43 16.23 -12.50
CA VAL A 191 9.49 16.50 -13.50
C VAL A 191 9.59 15.41 -14.57
N SER A 192 9.33 14.14 -14.21
CA SER A 192 9.43 12.97 -15.10
C SER A 192 8.07 12.39 -15.46
N ARG A 193 7.01 13.19 -15.35
CA ARG A 193 5.60 12.80 -15.58
C ARG A 193 5.39 11.98 -16.84
N ARG A 194 5.90 12.44 -18.00
CA ARG A 194 5.71 11.75 -19.29
C ARG A 194 6.33 10.35 -19.27
N LYS A 195 7.55 10.23 -18.74
CA LYS A 195 8.25 8.95 -18.60
C LYS A 195 7.49 7.97 -17.70
N LEU A 196 6.91 8.45 -16.61
CA LEU A 196 6.08 7.62 -15.72
C LEU A 196 4.78 7.21 -16.38
N LEU A 197 4.15 8.12 -17.13
CA LEU A 197 2.89 7.86 -17.82
C LEU A 197 3.07 6.77 -18.90
N ASP A 198 4.14 6.87 -19.69
CA ASP A 198 4.49 5.86 -20.68
C ASP A 198 4.77 4.51 -20.01
N ALA A 199 5.51 4.51 -18.88
CA ALA A 199 5.78 3.29 -18.12
C ALA A 199 4.51 2.64 -17.55
N VAL A 200 3.61 3.43 -16.96
CA VAL A 200 2.30 2.97 -16.45
C VAL A 200 1.52 2.30 -17.58
N ARG A 201 1.40 2.95 -18.74
CA ARG A 201 0.69 2.38 -19.89
C ARG A 201 1.31 1.09 -20.42
N ASN A 202 2.63 0.95 -20.33
CA ASN A 202 3.36 -0.25 -20.75
C ASN A 202 3.22 -1.44 -19.79
N ILE A 203 2.86 -1.23 -18.52
CA ILE A 203 2.62 -2.34 -17.59
C ILE A 203 1.50 -3.26 -18.09
N GLY A 204 0.58 -2.72 -18.91
CA GLY A 204 -0.48 -3.50 -19.55
C GLY A 204 -1.40 -4.14 -18.51
N TYR A 205 -2.48 -3.44 -18.14
CA TYR A 205 -3.53 -4.03 -17.29
C TYR A 205 -4.61 -4.75 -18.10
N GLY A 206 -4.30 -5.10 -19.37
CA GLY A 206 -5.16 -5.73 -20.36
C GLY A 206 -4.58 -7.03 -20.87
#